data_AF-A0A4V1DE67-F1
#
_entry.id   AF-A0A4V1DE67-F1
#
_cell.length_a   1.000
_cell.length_b   1.000
_cell.length_c   1.000
_cell.angle_alpha   90.00
_cell.angle_beta   90.00
_cell.angle_gamma   90.00
#
_symmetry.space_group_name_H-M   'P 1'
#
loop_
_entity.id
_entity.type
_entity.pdbx_description
1 polymer ?
#
loop_
_entity_poly.entity_id
_entity_poly.type
_entity_poly.pdbx_seq_one_letter_code
_entity_poly.pdbx_strand_id
1 'polypeptide(L)'
;MILQSAYGILSHVGVCNTKAQFSRDWLGASPSYFTSMEARQRQPNMMVLMGLAARLELLVDRLAGDPRYQDQRGLLERLLGDLWDDMRARALAAAPKCRAAGLCQ
;
A
#
# COMPACT_ATOMS: atom_id res chain seq x y z
N MET A 1 -3.68 9.74 3.47
CA MET A 1 -2.43 8.97 3.24
C MET A 1 -2.80 7.55 2.83
N ILE A 2 -2.10 6.91 1.88
CA ILE A 2 -2.44 5.57 1.37
C ILE A 2 -2.56 4.49 2.47
N LEU A 3 -1.74 4.59 3.53
CA LEU A 3 -1.82 3.68 4.68
C LEU A 3 -3.15 3.79 5.47
N GLN A 4 -3.80 4.96 5.48
CA GLN A 4 -5.09 5.12 6.16
C GLN A 4 -6.20 4.41 5.40
N SER A 5 -6.20 4.53 4.08
CA SER A 5 -7.13 3.78 3.21
C SER A 5 -6.90 2.28 3.35
N ALA A 6 -5.63 1.84 3.33
CA ALA A 6 -5.28 0.43 3.51
C ALA A 6 -5.76 -0.11 4.87
N TYR A 7 -5.48 0.60 5.96
CA TYR A 7 -5.98 0.21 7.29
C TYR A 7 -7.51 0.14 7.32
N GLY A 8 -8.19 1.18 6.80
CA GLY A 8 -9.65 1.23 6.78
C GLY A 8 -10.28 0.05 6.04
N ILE A 9 -9.76 -0.29 4.85
CA ILE A 9 -10.26 -1.42 4.06
C ILE A 9 -9.97 -2.75 4.74
N LEU A 10 -8.75 -2.96 5.25
CA LEU A 10 -8.37 -4.19 5.95
C LEU A 10 -9.18 -4.40 7.25
N SER A 11 -9.49 -3.31 7.96
CA SER A 11 -10.40 -3.35 9.10
C SER A 11 -11.83 -3.63 8.70
N HIS A 12 -12.32 -3.02 7.62
CA HIS A 12 -13.66 -3.25 7.12
C HIS A 12 -13.87 -4.70 6.65
N VAL A 13 -12.88 -5.29 5.99
CA VAL A 13 -12.88 -6.70 5.56
C VAL A 13 -12.67 -7.66 6.74
N GLY A 14 -12.31 -7.15 7.93
CA GLY A 14 -12.16 -7.94 9.16
C GLY A 14 -10.83 -8.68 9.30
N VAL A 15 -9.85 -8.39 8.44
CA VAL A 15 -8.51 -9.02 8.45
C VAL A 15 -7.48 -8.25 9.30
N CYS A 16 -7.82 -7.03 9.73
CA CYS A 16 -6.96 -6.23 10.61
C CYS A 16 -7.77 -5.37 11.59
N ASN A 17 -7.69 -5.68 12.88
CA ASN A 17 -8.59 -5.08 13.87
C ASN A 17 -7.95 -3.94 14.67
N THR A 18 -6.63 -3.77 14.59
CA THR A 18 -5.92 -2.73 15.35
C THR A 18 -4.78 -2.10 14.56
N LYS A 19 -4.49 -0.83 14.83
CA LYS A 19 -3.34 -0.11 14.26
C LYS A 19 -1.99 -0.79 14.56
N ALA A 20 -1.87 -1.43 15.73
CA ALA A 20 -0.69 -2.16 16.14
C ALA A 20 -0.51 -3.45 15.32
N GLN A 21 -1.60 -4.18 15.08
CA GLN A 21 -1.63 -5.34 14.19
C GLN A 21 -1.28 -4.92 12.76
N PHE A 22 -1.88 -3.84 12.27
CA PHE A 22 -1.57 -3.31 10.93
C PHE A 22 -0.08 -3.02 10.77
N SER A 23 0.52 -2.34 11.74
CA SER A 23 1.94 -2.00 11.67
C SER A 23 2.84 -3.23 11.63
N ARG A 24 2.59 -4.24 12.45
CA ARG A 24 3.41 -5.45 12.50
C ARG A 24 3.18 -6.38 11.31
N ASP A 25 1.92 -6.76 11.12
CA ASP A 25 1.57 -7.90 10.28
C ASP A 25 1.50 -7.50 8.80
N TRP A 26 1.09 -6.26 8.53
CA TRP A 26 0.90 -5.73 7.18
C TRP A 26 2.06 -4.84 6.71
N LEU A 27 2.61 -4.02 7.60
CA LEU A 27 3.71 -3.11 7.25
C LEU A 27 5.11 -3.65 7.57
N GLY A 28 5.21 -4.73 8.35
CA GLY A 28 6.49 -5.28 8.79
C GLY A 28 7.29 -4.32 9.68
N ALA A 29 6.60 -3.46 10.43
CA ALA A 29 7.17 -2.37 11.20
C ALA A 29 6.82 -2.47 12.69
N SER A 30 7.39 -1.58 13.51
CA SER A 30 7.10 -1.54 14.95
C SER A 30 5.60 -1.24 15.20
N PRO A 31 5.00 -1.71 16.31
CA PRO A 31 3.57 -1.54 16.59
C PRO A 31 3.06 -0.09 16.57
N SER A 32 3.95 0.87 16.84
CA SER A 32 3.65 2.30 16.87
C SER A 32 3.83 2.99 15.51
N TYR A 33 4.32 2.27 14.48
CA TYR A 33 4.68 2.85 13.19
C TYR A 33 3.52 3.59 12.54
N PHE A 34 2.37 2.93 12.34
CA PHE A 34 1.23 3.55 11.65
C PHE A 34 0.70 4.78 12.41
N THR A 35 0.55 4.69 13.72
CA THR A 35 0.13 5.83 14.56
C THR A 35 1.11 7.00 14.47
N SER A 36 2.42 6.71 14.48
CA SER A 36 3.47 7.72 14.30
C SER A 36 3.40 8.37 12.91
N MET A 37 3.20 7.58 11.86
CA MET A 37 3.12 8.05 10.48
C MET A 37 1.91 8.96 10.29
N GLU A 38 0.76 8.57 10.82
CA GLU A 38 -0.46 9.34 10.82
C GLU A 38 -0.31 10.67 11.57
N ALA A 39 0.18 10.63 12.82
CA ALA A 39 0.36 11.83 13.64
C ALA A 39 1.33 12.85 13.02
N ARG A 40 2.35 12.35 12.30
CA ARG A 40 3.38 13.19 11.66
C ARG A 40 3.09 13.51 10.20
N GLN A 41 1.98 12.99 9.64
CA GLN A 41 1.62 13.07 8.22
C GLN A 41 2.79 12.70 7.30
N ARG A 42 3.60 11.72 7.72
CA ARG A 42 4.79 11.31 6.97
C ARG A 42 4.40 10.38 5.84
N GLN A 43 5.17 10.44 4.77
CA GLN A 43 5.04 9.50 3.68
C GLN A 43 5.77 8.20 4.00
N PRO A 44 5.11 7.02 3.87
CA PRO A 44 5.79 5.75 4.02
C PRO A 44 6.88 5.58 2.97
N ASN A 45 7.93 4.85 3.34
CA ASN A 45 8.99 4.53 2.40
C ASN A 45 8.48 3.50 1.36
N MET A 46 9.19 3.42 0.22
CA MET A 46 8.81 2.53 -0.88
C MET A 46 8.78 1.06 -0.46
N MET A 47 9.72 0.62 0.38
CA MET A 47 9.82 -0.78 0.83
C MET A 47 8.61 -1.22 1.66
N VAL A 48 8.07 -0.34 2.51
CA VAL A 48 6.86 -0.59 3.30
C VAL A 48 5.64 -0.73 2.39
N LEU A 49 5.55 0.12 1.36
CA LEU A 49 4.45 0.06 0.39
C LEU A 49 4.53 -1.22 -0.46
N MET A 50 5.72 -1.61 -0.93
CA MET A 50 5.95 -2.86 -1.64
C MET A 50 5.59 -4.08 -0.78
N GLY A 51 6.00 -4.07 0.50
CA GLY A 51 5.67 -5.14 1.44
C GLY A 51 4.18 -5.26 1.72
N LEU A 52 3.46 -4.13 1.76
CA LEU A 52 2.01 -4.10 1.88
C LEU A 52 1.34 -4.66 0.61
N ALA A 53 1.79 -4.25 -0.57
CA ALA A 53 1.26 -4.72 -1.86
C ALA A 53 1.36 -6.24 -1.99
N ALA A 54 2.53 -6.81 -1.73
CA ALA A 54 2.74 -8.26 -1.81
C ALA A 54 1.82 -9.07 -0.85
N ARG A 55 1.53 -8.53 0.33
CA ARG A 55 0.60 -9.16 1.28
C ARG A 55 -0.85 -9.05 0.84
N LEU A 56 -1.22 -7.92 0.22
CA LEU A 56 -2.56 -7.73 -0.35
C LEU A 56 -2.78 -8.67 -1.54
N GLU A 57 -1.81 -8.82 -2.42
CA GLU A 57 -1.84 -9.79 -3.53
C GLU A 57 -2.09 -11.21 -3.01
N LEU A 58 -1.32 -11.64 -2.01
CA LEU A 58 -1.51 -12.96 -1.39
C LEU A 58 -2.91 -13.12 -0.76
N LEU A 59 -3.47 -12.06 -0.19
CA LEU A 59 -4.84 -12.09 0.36
C LEU A 59 -5.86 -12.21 -0.78
N VAL A 60 -5.75 -11.40 -1.82
CA VAL A 60 -6.63 -11.43 -3.00
C VAL A 60 -6.63 -12.83 -3.63
N ASP A 61 -5.45 -13.42 -3.82
CA ASP A 61 -5.30 -14.77 -4.38
C ASP A 61 -5.97 -15.83 -3.51
N ARG A 62 -5.86 -15.73 -2.18
CA ARG A 62 -6.54 -16.64 -1.25
C ARG A 62 -8.06 -16.54 -1.34
N LEU A 63 -8.60 -15.37 -1.67
CA LEU A 63 -10.04 -15.15 -1.82
C LEU A 63 -10.55 -15.51 -3.22
N ALA A 64 -9.68 -15.73 -4.21
CA ALA A 64 -10.04 -15.87 -5.62
C ALA A 64 -10.90 -17.10 -5.95
N GLY A 65 -11.03 -18.07 -5.04
CA GLY A 65 -11.79 -19.31 -5.25
C GLY A 65 -13.17 -19.38 -4.57
N ASP A 66 -13.56 -18.36 -3.78
CA ASP A 66 -14.80 -18.41 -2.99
C ASP A 66 -15.71 -17.22 -3.30
N PRO A 67 -16.85 -17.43 -3.99
CA PRO A 67 -17.78 -16.37 -4.37
C PRO A 67 -18.30 -15.53 -3.20
N ARG A 68 -18.28 -16.06 -1.98
CA ARG A 68 -18.72 -15.33 -0.78
C ARG A 68 -17.87 -14.10 -0.47
N TYR A 69 -16.65 -14.05 -1.01
CA TYR A 69 -15.72 -12.93 -0.81
C TYR A 69 -15.56 -12.05 -2.03
N GLN A 70 -16.45 -12.14 -3.03
CA GLN A 70 -16.31 -11.39 -4.28
C GLN A 70 -16.25 -9.87 -4.05
N ASP A 71 -17.10 -9.33 -3.18
CA ASP A 71 -17.14 -7.89 -2.88
C ASP A 71 -15.87 -7.44 -2.14
N GLN A 72 -15.46 -8.19 -1.12
CA GLN A 72 -14.26 -7.93 -0.34
C GLN A 72 -13.02 -8.01 -1.23
N ARG A 73 -12.96 -8.98 -2.13
CA ARG A 73 -11.89 -9.12 -3.12
C ARG A 73 -11.83 -7.90 -4.03
N GLY A 74 -12.96 -7.42 -4.55
CA GLY A 74 -13.01 -6.22 -5.39
C GLY A 74 -12.50 -4.97 -4.66
N LEU A 75 -12.81 -4.82 -3.37
CA LEU A 75 -12.26 -3.73 -2.54
C LEU A 75 -10.74 -3.82 -2.38
N LEU A 76 -10.21 -5.03 -2.17
CA LEU A 76 -8.78 -5.27 -2.02
C LEU A 76 -8.02 -5.08 -3.34
N GLU A 77 -8.59 -5.53 -4.46
CA GLU A 77 -8.04 -5.31 -5.81
C GLU A 77 -7.96 -3.82 -6.15
N ARG A 78 -9.01 -3.05 -5.79
CA ARG A 78 -9.00 -1.60 -5.95
C ARG A 78 -7.92 -0.92 -5.10
N LEU A 79 -7.81 -1.30 -3.83
CA LEU A 79 -6.75 -0.81 -2.94
C LEU A 79 -5.35 -1.12 -3.50
N LEU A 80 -5.17 -2.32 -4.06
CA LEU A 80 -3.91 -2.73 -4.67
C LEU A 80 -3.58 -1.84 -5.89
N GLY A 81 -4.57 -1.53 -6.73
CA GLY A 81 -4.43 -0.57 -7.82
C GLY A 81 -4.00 0.82 -7.34
N ASP A 82 -4.72 1.37 -6.35
CA ASP A 82 -4.40 2.68 -5.76
C ASP A 82 -2.97 2.71 -5.17
N LEU A 83 -2.53 1.60 -4.56
CA LEU A 83 -1.20 1.46 -3.98
C LEU A 83 -0.11 1.42 -5.06
N TRP A 84 -0.32 0.67 -6.15
CA TRP A 84 0.60 0.63 -7.28
C TRP A 84 0.70 1.98 -7.99
N ASP A 85 -0.40 2.71 -8.13
CA ASP A 85 -0.42 4.03 -8.73
C ASP A 85 0.35 5.05 -7.89
N ASP A 86 0.19 5.03 -6.56
CA ASP A 86 0.97 5.87 -5.63
C ASP A 86 2.47 5.56 -5.70
N MET A 87 2.86 4.27 -5.71
CA MET A 87 4.26 3.87 -5.86
C MET A 87 4.83 4.29 -7.22
N ARG A 88 4.07 4.12 -8.31
CA ARG A 88 4.49 4.53 -9.65
C ARG A 88 4.68 6.05 -9.73
N ALA A 89 3.75 6.83 -9.18
CA ALA A 89 3.84 8.29 -9.14
C ALA A 89 5.09 8.75 -8.39
N ARG A 90 5.41 8.15 -7.24
CA ARG A 90 6.64 8.45 -6.49
C ARG A 90 7.89 8.06 -7.24
N ALA A 91 7.90 6.90 -7.89
CA ALA A 91 9.04 6.43 -8.67
C ALA A 91 9.33 7.38 -9.85
N LEU A 92 8.30 7.83 -10.56
CA LEU A 92 8.43 8.80 -11.64
C LEU A 92 8.90 10.17 -11.13
N ALA A 93 8.39 10.62 -9.98
CA ALA A 93 8.83 11.88 -9.37
C ALA A 93 10.28 11.84 -8.87
N ALA A 94 10.76 10.67 -8.44
CA ALA A 94 12.14 10.45 -7.99
C ALA A 94 13.11 10.16 -9.14
N ALA A 95 12.61 9.83 -10.33
CA ALA A 95 13.44 9.55 -11.49
C ALA A 95 14.26 10.79 -11.86
N PRO A 96 15.57 10.65 -12.12
CA PRO A 96 16.38 11.77 -12.59
C PRO A 96 15.77 12.28 -13.89
N LYS A 97 15.51 13.59 -13.99
CA LYS A 97 15.15 14.22 -15.26
C LYS A 97 16.30 13.92 -16.21
N CYS A 98 16.08 13.12 -17.25
CA CYS A 98 17.05 12.98 -18.32
C CYS A 98 17.35 14.40 -18.81
N ARG A 99 18.52 14.92 -18.42
CA ARG A 99 19.07 16.12 -19.03
C ARG A 99 19.23 15.71 -20.48
N ALA A 100 18.39 16.24 -21.37
CA ALA A 100 18.58 16.09 -22.80
C ALA A 100 20.02 16.53 -23.07
N ALA A 101 20.91 15.56 -23.27
CA ALA A 101 22.27 15.83 -23.65
C ALA A 101 22.15 16.54 -25.00
N GLY A 102 22.64 17.78 -25.04
CA GLY A 102 22.51 18.65 -26.19
C GLY A 102 23.00 17.96 -27.44
N LEU A 103 22.06 17.71 -28.36
CA LEU A 103 22.35 17.80 -29.78
C LEU A 103 22.48 19.28 -30.10
N CYS A 104 23.61 19.88 -29.73
CA CYS A 104 24.08 21.08 -30.41
C CYS A 104 24.79 20.59 -31.68
N GLN A 105 24.19 20.98 -32.81
CA GLN A 105 24.75 20.92 -34.15
C GLN A 105 26.08 21.69 -34.24
#